data_AF-A0A8T6UE40-F1
#
_entry.id   AF-A0A8T6UE40-F1
#
_cell.length_a   1.000
_cell.length_b   1.000
_cell.length_c   1.000
_cell.angle_alpha   90.00
_cell.angle_beta   90.00
_cell.angle_gamma   90.00
#
_symmetry.space_group_name_H-M   'P 1'
#
loop_
_entity.id
_entity.type
_entity.pdbx_description
1 polymer ?
#
loop_
_entity_poly.entity_id
_entity_poly.type
_entity_poly.pdbx_seq_one_letter_code
_entity_poly.pdbx_strand_id
1 'polypeptide(L)' 'MGDARDTWASIEEARRLINYEPSTTLEQGLAEFLEWFRGDTEAQELTL' A
#
# COMPACT_ATOMS: atom_id res chain seq x y z
N MET A 1 20.69 -3.85 13.60
CA MET A 1 19.72 -2.84 14.04
C MET A 1 18.93 -2.45 12.81
N GLY A 2 17.67 -2.85 12.70
CA GLY A 2 16.93 -2.71 11.45
C GLY A 2 15.44 -2.92 11.64
N ASP A 3 14.69 -2.13 10.89
CA ASP A 3 13.26 -1.89 10.88
C ASP A 3 12.69 -1.16 12.12
N ALA A 4 11.98 -0.08 11.84
CA ALA A 4 11.24 0.66 12.86
C ALA A 4 9.95 -0.12 13.11
N ARG A 5 9.74 -0.59 14.33
CA ARG A 5 8.57 -1.44 14.69
C ARG A 5 7.25 -0.81 14.25
N ASP A 6 7.13 0.50 14.45
CA ASP A 6 6.01 1.31 14.05
C ASP A 6 6.59 2.58 13.41
N THR A 7 6.29 2.82 12.13
CA THR A 7 6.77 4.01 11.42
C THR A 7 5.66 4.61 10.57
N TRP A 8 5.64 5.94 10.52
CA TRP A 8 4.71 6.72 9.72
C TRP A 8 5.50 7.74 8.91
N ALA A 9 5.33 7.70 7.59
CA ALA A 9 5.95 8.69 6.71
C ALA A 9 5.11 9.98 6.71
N SER A 10 5.73 11.12 6.99
CA SER A 10 5.07 12.42 6.80
C SER A 10 4.89 12.70 5.31
N ILE A 11 3.70 13.20 4.95
CA ILE A 11 3.35 13.61 3.57
C ILE A 11 3.40 15.12 3.35
N GLU A 12 3.85 15.90 4.34
CA GLU A 12 3.83 17.37 4.29
C GLU A 12 4.59 17.92 3.07
N GLU A 13 5.75 17.34 2.75
CA GLU A 13 6.55 17.74 1.59
C GLU A 13 5.84 17.42 0.26
N ALA A 14 5.20 16.25 0.15
CA ALA A 14 4.44 15.89 -1.05
C ALA A 14 3.24 16.84 -1.24
N ARG A 15 2.53 17.17 -0.16
CA ARG A 15 1.45 18.16 -0.19
C ARG A 15 1.96 19.54 -0.62
N ARG A 16 3.11 19.98 -0.11
CA ARG A 16 3.71 21.30 -0.40
C ARG A 16 4.26 21.42 -1.81
N LEU A 17 4.97 20.40 -2.30
CA LEU A 17 5.73 20.46 -3.55
C LEU A 17 4.89 20.10 -4.77
N ILE A 18 3.97 19.16 -4.63
CA ILE A 18 3.20 18.60 -5.76
C ILE A 18 1.70 18.56 -5.52
N ASN A 19 1.20 19.19 -4.45
CA ASN A 19 -0.22 19.20 -4.08
C ASN A 19 -0.82 17.79 -4.00
N TYR A 20 -0.03 16.82 -3.50
CA TYR A 20 -0.48 15.45 -3.33
C TYR A 20 -1.34 15.31 -2.07
N GLU A 21 -2.50 14.68 -2.24
CA GLU A 21 -3.39 14.26 -1.16
C GLU A 21 -3.88 12.83 -1.44
N PRO A 22 -3.59 11.84 -0.59
CA PRO A 22 -4.14 10.50 -0.75
C PRO A 22 -5.65 10.51 -0.52
N SER A 23 -6.42 9.98 -1.48
CA SER A 23 -7.88 9.85 -1.36
C SER A 23 -8.36 8.44 -1.03
N THR A 24 -7.49 7.44 -1.18
CA THR A 24 -7.80 6.03 -0.90
C THR A 24 -7.53 5.73 0.58
N THR A 25 -8.53 5.20 1.29
CA THR A 25 -8.33 4.76 2.68
C THR A 25 -7.57 3.43 2.72
N LEU A 26 -7.05 3.08 3.90
CA LEU A 26 -6.38 1.80 4.09
C LEU A 26 -7.31 0.62 3.77
N GLU A 27 -8.57 0.69 4.21
CA GLU A 27 -9.57 -0.36 4.01
C GLU A 27 -9.87 -0.57 2.53
N GLN A 28 -10.01 0.52 1.77
CA GLN A 28 -10.25 0.47 0.32
C GLN A 28 -9.05 -0.15 -0.41
N GLY A 29 -7.85 0.38 -0.16
CA GLY A 29 -6.64 -0.13 -0.80
C GLY A 29 -6.36 -1.59 -0.46
N LEU A 30 -6.64 -2.01 0.78
CA LEU A 30 -6.47 -3.40 1.19
C LEU A 30 -7.48 -4.34 0.52
N ALA A 31 -8.73 -3.92 0.36
CA ALA A 31 -9.74 -4.69 -0.35
C ALA A 31 -9.36 -4.91 -1.82
N GLU A 32 -9.01 -3.83 -2.53
CA GLU A 32 -8.56 -3.89 -3.93
C GLU A 32 -7.30 -4.75 -4.09
N PHE A 33 -6.36 -4.62 -3.15
CA PHE A 33 -5.15 -5.45 -3.14
C PHE A 33 -5.49 -6.94 -3.00
N LEU A 34 -6.40 -7.32 -2.10
CA LEU A 34 -6.83 -8.71 -1.92
C LEU A 34 -7.57 -9.25 -3.16
N GLU A 35 -8.37 -8.42 -3.82
CA GLU A 35 -9.05 -8.79 -5.06
C GLU A 35 -8.03 -9.09 -6.16
N TRP A 36 -7.05 -8.21 -6.38
CA TRP A 36 -5.95 -8.46 -7.31
C TRP A 36 -5.16 -9.73 -6.94
N PHE A 37 -4.72 -9.84 -5.69
CA PHE A 37 -3.90 -10.95 -5.20
C PHE A 37 -4.60 -12.31 -5.36
N ARG A 38 -5.93 -12.36 -5.19
CA ARG A 38 -6.73 -13.59 -5.34
C ARG A 38 -7.12 -13.88 -6.78
N GLY A 39 -7.21 -12.85 -7.63
CA GLY A 39 -7.57 -12.96 -9.04
C GLY A 39 -6.42 -13.44 -9.92
N ASP A 40 -5.17 -13.20 -9.54
CA ASP A 40 -3.99 -13.71 -10.24
C ASP A 40 -3.77 -15.20 -9.93
N THR A 41 -4.40 -16.06 -10.74
CA THR A 41 -4.24 -17.52 -10.66
C THR A 41 -2.79 -17.95 -10.89
N GLU A 42 -2.00 -17.19 -11.65
CA GLU A 42 -0.56 -17.44 -11.89
C GLU A 42 0.33 -17.12 -10.67
N ALA A 43 -0.05 -16.16 -9.82
CA ALA A 43 0.73 -15.83 -8.61
C ALA A 43 0.60 -16.92 -7.52
N GLN A 44 -0.46 -17.73 -7.57
CA GLN A 44 -0.70 -18.82 -6.63
C GLN A 44 0.19 -20.05 -6.88
N GLU A 45 0.74 -20.22 -8.08
CA GLU A 45 1.66 -21.33 -8.39
C GLU A 45 3.07 -21.15 -7.80
N LEU A 46 3.45 -19.92 -7.43
CA LEU A 46 4.74 -19.63 -6.78
C LEU A 46 4.73 -19.81 -5.25
N THR A 47 3.59 -20.22 -4.67
CA THR A 47 3.43 -20.42 -3.21
C THR A 47 3.12 -21.88 -2.81
N LEU A 48 3.46 -22.87 -3.66
CA LEU A 48 3.47 -24.30 -3.32
C LEU A 48 4.84 -24.92 -3.63
#